data_AF-A0A6N8HS67-F1
#
_entry.id   AF-A0A6N8HS67-F1
#
_cell.length_a   1.000
_cell.length_b   1.000
_cell.length_c   1.000
_cell.angle_alpha   90.00
_cell.angle_beta   90.00
_cell.angle_gamma   90.00
#
_symmetry.space_group_name_H-M   'P 1'
#
loop_
_entity.id
_entity.type
_entity.pdbx_description
1 polymer ?
#
loop_
_entity_poly.entity_id
_entity_poly.type
_entity_poly.pdbx_seq_one_letter_code
_entity_poly.pdbx_strand_id
1 'polypeptide(L)'
;MCMRRWIYWVFPAVWMGVIFYASSQPYEQQDIKPFMSDTFDLSFLEPMLTHFQLTYHQSEVSVQALGVDGFIEFFIRKGAHFGVFFVLALLVYIALKKTTALYFSGQLAVSFVWAVAYAGIDEWHQSFTSNRTPISEMF
;
A
#
# COMPACT_ATOMS: atom_id res chain seq x y z
N MET A 1 -8.65 -10.85 34.62
CA MET A 1 -7.63 -10.60 33.57
C MET A 1 -7.63 -9.12 33.22
N CYS A 2 -6.46 -8.50 33.25
CA CYS A 2 -6.25 -7.06 33.37
C CYS A 2 -6.68 -6.28 32.11
N MET A 3 -7.71 -5.44 32.23
CA MET A 3 -8.25 -4.52 31.20
C MET A 3 -7.17 -3.64 30.53
N ARG A 4 -6.04 -3.42 31.22
CA ARG A 4 -4.90 -2.60 30.79
C ARG A 4 -4.12 -3.14 29.58
N ARG A 5 -4.26 -4.42 29.22
CA ARG A 5 -3.54 -4.99 28.06
C ARG A 5 -4.26 -4.76 26.73
N TRP A 6 -5.56 -4.47 26.73
CA TRP A 6 -6.31 -4.24 25.49
C TRP A 6 -6.03 -2.88 24.86
N ILE A 7 -5.44 -1.94 25.60
CA ILE A 7 -5.05 -0.61 25.09
C ILE A 7 -4.09 -0.70 23.89
N TYR A 8 -3.31 -1.77 23.76
CA TYR A 8 -2.38 -1.95 22.63
C TYR A 8 -3.11 -2.18 21.30
N TRP A 9 -4.40 -2.53 21.32
CA TRP A 9 -5.21 -2.65 20.11
C TRP A 9 -5.68 -1.29 19.57
N VAL A 10 -5.53 -0.20 20.34
CA VAL A 10 -5.81 1.16 19.86
C VAL A 10 -4.87 1.53 18.72
N PHE A 11 -3.59 1.16 18.80
CA PHE A 11 -2.61 1.47 17.76
C PHE A 11 -2.94 0.87 16.38
N PRO A 12 -3.16 -0.45 16.23
CA PRO A 12 -3.58 -1.01 14.95
C PRO A 12 -4.96 -0.49 14.53
N ALA A 13 -5.90 -0.24 15.45
CA ALA A 13 -7.21 0.33 15.10
C ALA A 13 -7.11 1.75 14.52
N VAL A 14 -6.29 2.62 15.13
CA VAL A 14 -6.02 3.96 14.61
C VAL A 14 -5.33 3.88 13.25
N TRP A 15 -4.36 2.98 13.09
CA TRP A 15 -3.64 2.79 11.83
C TRP A 15 -4.56 2.27 10.71
N MET A 16 -5.48 1.36 11.01
CA MET A 16 -6.54 0.96 10.08
C MET A 16 -7.40 2.15 9.66
N GLY A 17 -7.76 3.04 10.60
CA GLY A 17 -8.46 4.29 10.27
C GLY A 17 -7.67 5.19 9.31
N VAL A 18 -6.35 5.30 9.50
CA VAL A 18 -5.46 6.05 8.59
C VAL A 18 -5.41 5.41 7.21
N ILE A 19 -5.26 4.08 7.12
CA ILE A 19 -5.25 3.35 5.85
C ILE A 19 -6.58 3.57 5.13
N PHE A 20 -7.70 3.39 5.81
CA PHE A 20 -9.03 3.58 5.23
C PHE A 20 -9.24 5.01 4.70
N TYR A 21 -8.83 6.02 5.48
CA TYR A 21 -8.89 7.41 5.03
C TYR A 21 -8.01 7.65 3.80
N ALA A 22 -6.77 7.17 3.81
CA ALA A 22 -5.85 7.32 2.69
C ALA A 22 -6.35 6.61 1.43
N SER A 23 -6.92 5.42 1.58
CA SER A 23 -7.52 4.60 0.53
C SER A 23 -8.77 5.23 -0.09
N SER A 24 -9.48 6.08 0.67
CA SER A 24 -10.64 6.82 0.18
C SER A 24 -10.30 8.09 -0.61
N GLN A 25 -9.02 8.51 -0.65
CA GLN A 25 -8.62 9.72 -1.37
C GLN A 25 -8.54 9.48 -2.89
N PRO A 26 -9.04 10.41 -3.73
CA PRO A 26 -8.89 10.34 -5.18
C PRO A 26 -7.43 10.36 -5.62
N TYR A 27 -7.13 9.74 -6.77
CA TYR A 27 -5.79 9.70 -7.36
C TYR A 27 -5.16 11.09 -7.52
N GLU A 28 -5.94 12.08 -7.94
CA GLU A 28 -5.50 13.47 -8.15
C GLU A 28 -4.89 14.11 -6.89
N GLN A 29 -5.27 13.65 -5.69
CA GLN A 29 -4.73 14.14 -4.42
C GLN A 29 -3.49 13.36 -3.95
N GLN A 30 -3.19 12.23 -4.59
CA GLN A 30 -2.06 11.35 -4.31
C GLN A 30 -1.00 11.37 -5.41
N ASP A 31 -1.22 12.15 -6.47
CA ASP A 31 -0.30 12.28 -7.60
C ASP A 31 1.01 12.95 -7.14
N ILE A 32 2.10 12.19 -7.23
CA ILE A 32 3.45 12.64 -6.88
C ILE A 32 4.29 12.99 -8.11
N LYS A 33 3.76 12.84 -9.33
CA LYS A 33 4.48 13.18 -10.57
C LYS A 33 4.97 14.62 -10.59
N PRO A 34 4.18 15.65 -10.24
CA PRO A 34 4.63 17.04 -10.32
C PRO A 34 5.83 17.31 -9.41
N PHE A 35 5.88 16.65 -8.26
CA PHE A 35 6.98 16.79 -7.32
C PHE A 35 8.24 16.07 -7.82
N MET A 36 8.09 14.89 -8.42
CA MET A 36 9.22 14.13 -8.97
C MET A 36 9.82 14.80 -10.19
N SER A 37 9.00 15.26 -11.14
CA SER A 37 9.48 15.89 -12.39
C SER A 37 10.24 17.19 -12.13
N ASP A 38 9.86 17.95 -11.10
CA ASP A 38 10.54 19.20 -10.73
C ASP A 38 11.84 18.97 -9.94
N THR A 39 11.96 17.85 -9.22
CA THR A 39 13.08 17.60 -8.30
C THR A 39 14.13 16.66 -8.86
N PHE A 40 13.74 15.70 -9.69
CA PHE A 40 14.60 14.63 -10.20
C PHE A 40 14.48 14.51 -11.71
N ASP A 41 15.58 14.77 -12.42
CA ASP A 41 15.68 14.41 -13.82
C ASP A 41 15.91 12.89 -13.90
N LEU A 42 14.84 12.12 -14.11
CA LEU A 42 14.86 10.65 -14.12
C LEU A 42 15.18 10.08 -15.51
N SER A 43 15.44 10.93 -16.50
CA SER A 43 15.77 10.54 -17.87
C SER A 43 17.01 9.63 -17.96
N PHE A 44 17.93 9.70 -16.99
CA PHE A 44 19.09 8.79 -16.94
C PHE A 44 18.72 7.32 -16.68
N LEU A 45 17.53 7.04 -16.12
CA LEU A 45 17.04 5.68 -15.88
C LEU A 45 16.31 5.08 -17.09
N GLU A 46 15.94 5.91 -18.05
CA GLU A 46 15.21 5.54 -19.26
C GLU A 46 15.86 4.37 -20.03
N PRO A 47 17.20 4.31 -20.24
CA PRO A 47 17.85 3.19 -20.92
C PRO A 47 17.83 1.87 -20.14
N MET A 48 17.81 1.95 -18.80
CA MET A 48 17.76 0.76 -17.94
C MET A 48 16.34 0.22 -17.80
N LEU A 49 15.36 1.12 -17.78
CA LEU A 49 13.94 0.80 -17.54
C LEU A 49 13.18 0.44 -18.82
N THR A 50 13.64 0.86 -20.00
CA THR A 50 13.04 0.49 -21.31
C THR A 50 13.06 -1.01 -21.61
N HIS A 51 13.90 -1.80 -20.91
CA HIS A 51 13.90 -3.26 -20.98
C HIS A 51 12.82 -3.92 -20.11
N PHE A 52 12.17 -3.17 -19.22
CA PHE A 52 11.11 -3.68 -18.34
C PHE A 52 9.74 -3.34 -18.93
N GLN A 53 9.04 -4.37 -19.37
CA GLN A 53 7.68 -4.28 -19.89
C GLN A 53 6.79 -5.16 -19.03
N LEU A 54 5.85 -4.55 -18.31
CA LEU A 54 4.93 -5.28 -17.45
C LEU A 54 3.50 -5.05 -17.93
N THR A 55 2.85 -6.11 -18.41
CA THR A 55 1.43 -6.02 -18.77
C THR A 55 0.59 -6.16 -17.52
N TYR A 56 -0.08 -5.09 -17.11
CA TYR A 56 -0.98 -5.06 -15.95
C TYR A 56 -2.41 -4.80 -16.42
N HIS A 57 -3.34 -5.72 -16.13
CA HIS A 57 -4.77 -5.57 -16.41
C HIS A 57 -5.12 -5.12 -17.86
N GLN A 58 -4.39 -5.65 -18.87
CA GLN A 58 -4.53 -5.31 -20.31
C GLN A 58 -3.93 -3.96 -20.74
N SER A 59 -3.23 -3.27 -19.84
CA SER A 59 -2.47 -2.05 -20.12
C SER A 59 -0.96 -2.33 -19.99
N GLU A 60 -0.15 -1.70 -20.84
CA GLU A 60 1.31 -1.85 -20.81
C GLU A 60 1.90 -0.84 -19.82
N VAL A 61 2.36 -1.31 -18.65
CA VAL A 61 3.13 -0.51 -17.70
C VAL A 61 4.60 -0.62 -18.12
N SER A 62 4.98 0.24 -19.05
CA SER A 62 6.36 0.40 -19.51
C SER A 62 6.74 1.87 -19.55
N VAL A 63 8.04 2.14 -19.53
CA VAL A 63 8.55 3.51 -19.72
C VAL A 63 8.12 4.08 -21.06
N GLN A 64 7.94 3.24 -22.09
CA GLN A 64 7.46 3.68 -23.40
C GLN A 64 5.97 4.10 -23.38
N ALA A 65 5.14 3.51 -22.52
CA ALA A 65 3.71 3.79 -22.45
C ALA A 65 3.35 4.90 -21.44
N LEU A 66 4.07 5.00 -20.32
CA LEU A 66 3.75 5.89 -19.19
C LEU A 66 4.80 6.97 -18.92
N GLY A 67 5.97 6.91 -19.58
CA GLY A 67 7.14 7.68 -19.21
C GLY A 67 7.85 7.13 -17.95
N VAL A 68 9.05 7.62 -17.68
CA VAL A 68 9.85 7.20 -16.51
C VAL A 68 9.14 7.57 -15.20
N ASP A 69 8.53 8.75 -15.16
CA ASP A 69 7.87 9.28 -13.94
C ASP A 69 6.66 8.43 -13.55
N GLY A 70 5.79 8.09 -14.51
CA GLY A 70 4.62 7.25 -14.26
C GLY A 70 5.00 5.80 -13.91
N PHE A 71 6.06 5.26 -14.52
CA PHE A 71 6.58 3.94 -14.16
C PHE A 71 7.10 3.92 -12.71
N ILE A 72 7.92 4.90 -12.32
CA ILE A 72 8.48 4.96 -10.96
C ILE A 72 7.38 5.22 -9.92
N GLU A 73 6.44 6.11 -10.20
CA GLU A 73 5.30 6.36 -9.32
C GLU A 73 4.51 5.08 -9.05
N PHE A 74 4.22 4.27 -10.08
CA PHE A 74 3.53 2.99 -9.90
C PHE A 74 4.23 2.11 -8.86
N PHE A 75 5.56 1.97 -8.95
CA PHE A 75 6.33 1.21 -7.96
C PHE A 75 6.35 1.86 -6.59
N ILE A 76 6.47 3.19 -6.51
CA ILE A 76 6.43 3.92 -5.24
C ILE A 76 5.07 3.71 -4.56
N ARG A 77 3.95 3.82 -5.30
CA ARG A 77 2.61 3.63 -4.76
C ARG A 77 2.35 2.19 -4.34
N LYS A 78 2.72 1.20 -5.16
CA LYS A 78 2.62 -0.22 -4.77
C LYS A 78 3.53 -0.55 -3.57
N GLY A 79 4.72 0.06 -3.50
CA GLY A 79 5.63 -0.06 -2.36
C GLY A 79 5.08 0.58 -1.08
N ALA A 80 4.50 1.78 -1.18
CA ALA A 80 3.86 2.48 -0.06
C ALA A 80 2.64 1.72 0.44
N HIS A 81 1.80 1.20 -0.47
CA HIS A 81 0.66 0.34 -0.15
C HIS A 81 1.14 -0.90 0.63
N PHE A 82 2.12 -1.65 0.10
CA PHE A 82 2.71 -2.77 0.83
C PHE A 82 3.28 -2.36 2.21
N GLY A 83 3.94 -1.21 2.28
CA GLY A 83 4.52 -0.64 3.49
C GLY A 83 3.49 -0.36 4.59
N VAL A 84 2.34 0.23 4.25
CA VAL A 84 1.31 0.55 5.27
C VAL A 84 0.69 -0.72 5.86
N PHE A 85 0.48 -1.78 5.08
CA PHE A 85 0.01 -3.07 5.61
C PHE A 85 1.10 -3.83 6.36
N PHE A 86 2.36 -3.68 5.97
CA PHE A 86 3.48 -4.22 6.74
C PHE A 86 3.56 -3.58 8.14
N VAL A 87 3.39 -2.26 8.23
CA VAL A 87 3.28 -1.56 9.53
C VAL A 87 2.07 -2.06 10.31
N LEU A 88 0.91 -2.26 9.67
CA LEU A 88 -0.26 -2.85 10.32
C LEU A 88 0.05 -4.24 10.90
N ALA A 89 0.71 -5.12 10.14
CA ALA A 89 1.12 -6.44 10.60
C ALA A 89 2.02 -6.35 11.85
N LEU A 90 2.99 -5.44 11.86
CA LEU A 90 3.86 -5.20 13.02
C LEU A 90 3.07 -4.70 14.24
N LEU A 91 2.13 -3.77 14.06
CA LEU A 91 1.29 -3.27 15.14
C LEU A 91 0.39 -4.36 15.72
N VAL A 92 -0.22 -5.19 14.88
CA VAL A 92 -1.02 -6.35 15.30
C VAL A 92 -0.15 -7.38 16.02
N TYR A 93 1.07 -7.64 15.52
CA TYR A 93 2.04 -8.52 16.20
C TYR A 93 2.39 -8.01 17.59
N ILE A 94 2.68 -6.71 17.75
CA ILE A 94 2.98 -6.09 19.05
C ILE A 94 1.77 -6.19 19.99
N ALA A 95 0.56 -5.93 19.49
CA ALA A 95 -0.68 -6.07 20.26
C ALA A 95 -0.86 -7.51 20.76
N LEU A 96 -0.76 -8.50 19.87
CA LEU A 96 -0.86 -9.93 20.18
C LEU A 96 0.19 -10.38 21.19
N LYS A 97 1.43 -9.89 21.08
CA LYS A 97 2.51 -10.18 22.04
C LYS A 97 2.20 -9.68 23.45
N LYS A 98 1.45 -8.59 23.57
CA LYS A 98 1.09 -7.98 24.86
C LYS A 98 -0.22 -8.51 25.43
N THR A 99 -1.17 -8.95 24.59
CA THR A 99 -2.48 -9.47 25.04
C THR A 99 -2.54 -10.98 25.19
N THR A 100 -1.76 -11.74 24.42
CA THR A 100 -1.96 -13.18 24.23
C THR A 100 -0.69 -13.96 24.59
N ALA A 101 -0.85 -15.19 25.10
CA ALA A 101 0.25 -16.10 25.43
C ALA A 101 0.62 -17.04 24.25
N LEU A 102 0.28 -16.65 23.02
CA LEU A 102 0.58 -17.43 21.82
C LEU A 102 2.10 -17.54 21.61
N TYR A 103 2.55 -18.66 21.05
CA TYR A 103 3.92 -18.83 20.57
C TYR A 103 4.23 -17.87 19.42
N PHE A 104 5.51 -17.55 19.23
CA PHE A 104 5.99 -16.59 18.22
C PHE A 104 5.44 -16.87 16.81
N SER A 105 5.43 -18.15 16.39
CA SER A 105 4.88 -18.57 15.09
C SER A 105 3.38 -18.29 14.96
N GLY A 106 2.61 -18.51 16.02
CA GLY A 106 1.17 -18.20 16.05
C GLY A 106 0.90 -16.70 16.00
N GLN A 107 1.72 -15.89 16.69
CA GLN A 107 1.62 -14.42 16.63
C GLN A 107 1.89 -13.90 15.22
N LEU A 108 2.94 -14.43 14.56
CA LEU A 108 3.30 -14.05 13.20
C LEU A 108 2.19 -14.45 12.21
N ALA A 109 1.72 -15.69 12.27
CA ALA A 109 0.67 -16.19 11.39
C ALA A 109 -0.62 -15.35 11.51
N VAL A 110 -1.07 -15.06 12.73
CA VAL A 110 -2.27 -14.23 12.94
C VAL A 110 -2.06 -12.81 12.43
N SER A 111 -0.91 -12.19 12.72
CA SER A 111 -0.62 -10.84 12.23
C SER A 111 -0.58 -10.73 10.71
N PHE A 112 -0.01 -11.75 10.05
CA PHE A 112 0.07 -11.83 8.60
C PHE A 112 -1.30 -12.02 7.97
N VAL A 113 -2.09 -12.99 8.45
CA VAL A 113 -3.46 -13.22 7.98
C VAL A 113 -4.31 -11.98 8.17
N TRP A 114 -4.16 -11.27 9.29
CA TRP A 114 -4.90 -10.04 9.56
C TRP A 114 -4.56 -8.92 8.57
N ALA A 115 -3.27 -8.72 8.31
CA ALA A 115 -2.81 -7.70 7.35
C ALA A 115 -3.27 -8.01 5.93
N VAL A 116 -3.18 -9.27 5.49
CA VAL A 116 -3.64 -9.71 4.16
C VAL A 116 -5.16 -9.60 4.03
N ALA A 117 -5.91 -10.02 5.04
CA ALA A 117 -7.37 -9.89 5.03
C ALA A 117 -7.79 -8.42 4.96
N TYR A 118 -7.13 -7.54 5.72
CA TYR A 118 -7.43 -6.12 5.70
C TYR A 118 -7.04 -5.46 4.38
N ALA A 119 -5.90 -5.83 3.78
CA ALA A 119 -5.51 -5.37 2.44
C ALA A 119 -6.52 -5.80 1.38
N GLY A 120 -7.05 -7.02 1.44
CA GLY A 120 -8.10 -7.47 0.52
C GLY A 120 -9.41 -6.70 0.70
N ILE A 121 -9.78 -6.35 1.93
CA ILE A 121 -10.95 -5.48 2.20
C ILE A 121 -10.71 -4.06 1.68
N ASP A 122 -9.48 -3.56 1.79
CA ASP A 122 -9.10 -2.24 1.29
C ASP A 122 -9.17 -2.18 -0.25
N GLU A 123 -8.61 -3.16 -0.96
CA GLU A 123 -8.70 -3.25 -2.42
C GLU A 123 -10.16 -3.38 -2.88
N TRP A 124 -10.95 -4.18 -2.15
CA TRP A 124 -12.38 -4.26 -2.38
C TRP A 124 -13.04 -2.88 -2.19
N HIS A 125 -12.73 -2.15 -1.13
CA HIS A 125 -13.24 -0.81 -0.89
C HIS A 125 -12.86 0.18 -2.00
N GLN A 126 -11.59 0.17 -2.41
CA GLN A 126 -11.08 0.98 -3.54
C GLN A 126 -11.82 0.69 -4.84
N SER A 127 -12.28 -0.54 -5.06
CA SER A 127 -13.09 -0.88 -6.24
C SER A 127 -14.47 -0.19 -6.28
N PHE A 128 -15.00 0.28 -5.14
CA PHE A 128 -16.25 1.04 -5.06
C PHE A 128 -16.05 2.55 -5.05
N THR A 129 -14.93 3.04 -4.52
CA THR A 129 -14.61 4.48 -4.46
C THR A 129 -13.89 4.98 -5.71
N SER A 130 -13.21 4.10 -6.45
CA SER A 130 -12.58 4.41 -7.74
C SER A 130 -13.68 4.65 -8.78
N ASN A 131 -14.02 5.93 -8.94
CA ASN A 131 -14.87 6.40 -10.02
C ASN A 131 -14.22 5.97 -11.35
N ARG A 132 -14.85 5.03 -12.05
CA ARG A 132 -14.29 4.29 -13.17
C ARG A 132 -13.86 5.23 -14.32
N THR A 133 -12.56 5.44 -14.45
CA THR A 133 -11.91 5.38 -15.76
C THR A 133 -10.74 4.39 -15.67
N PRO A 134 -10.53 3.52 -16.68
CA PRO A 134 -9.51 2.46 -16.65
C PRO A 134 -8.07 2.95 -16.47
N ILE A 135 -7.88 4.26 -16.47
CA ILE A 135 -6.61 4.95 -16.38
C ILE A 135 -6.16 5.08 -14.91
N SER A 136 -7.09 5.14 -13.93
CA SER A 136 -6.74 5.30 -12.51
C SER A 136 -6.29 4.01 -11.82
N GLU A 137 -6.51 2.83 -12.41
CA GLU A 137 -5.91 1.57 -11.94
C GLU A 137 -4.45 1.40 -12.41
N MET A 138 -4.03 2.24 -13.38
CA MET A 138 -2.67 2.28 -13.94
C MET A 138 -1.79 3.32 -13.26
N PHE A 139 -2.37 4.21 -12.44
CA PHE A 139 -1.67 5.28 -11.75
C PHE A 139 -1.83 5.20 -10.23
#